data_AF-A0A3S4HG16-F1
#
_entry.id   AF-A0A3S4HG16-F1
#
_cell.length_a   1.000
_cell.length_b   1.000
_cell.length_c   1.000
_cell.angle_alpha   90.00
_cell.angle_beta   90.00
_cell.angle_gamma   90.00
#
_symmetry.space_group_name_H-M   'P 1'
#
loop_
_entity.id
_entity.type
_entity.pdbx_description
1 polymer ?
#
loop_
_entity_poly.entity_id
_entity_poly.type
_entity_poly.pdbx_seq_one_letter_code
_entity_poly.pdbx_strand_id
1 'polypeptide(L)'
;MKTVTVKNLIIGEGMPKIIVSLMGRDINSVKAEALAYREATFDILEWRVDHFMDIASTQSVLTAARAIRDAMPDIPLLFTFRSAKEGGEQTITTQHYLALNRAAIDSGLVDMIDLELFTGDADVKATVDYAHAHNVYVVMSNHDFHQTPSAEEMVRRLRKMQALGADIPKIAVMPQSKHDVLTLLTATLEMQQRYADRPVITMSMAKEGVISRLQGKCLALPPRLAR
;
A
#
# COMPACT_ATOMS: atom_id res chain seq x y z
N MET A 1 6.06 -18.14 -6.00
CA MET A 1 5.51 -16.94 -5.36
C MET A 1 6.19 -16.81 -4.00
N LYS A 2 7.03 -15.79 -3.80
CA LYS A 2 7.64 -15.45 -2.52
C LYS A 2 6.60 -14.67 -1.71
N THR A 3 6.22 -15.15 -0.54
CA THR A 3 5.29 -14.42 0.35
C THR A 3 6.02 -13.36 1.15
N VAL A 4 5.24 -12.42 1.72
CA VAL A 4 5.72 -11.43 2.68
C VAL A 4 5.10 -11.75 4.03
N THR A 5 5.90 -11.93 5.08
CA THR A 5 5.40 -12.27 6.42
C THR A 5 5.72 -11.15 7.40
N VAL A 6 4.69 -10.62 8.07
CA VAL A 6 4.80 -9.51 9.04
C VAL A 6 4.07 -9.91 10.33
N LYS A 7 4.76 -9.95 11.48
CA LYS A 7 4.18 -10.29 12.80
C LYS A 7 3.28 -11.54 12.83
N ASN A 8 3.56 -12.55 12.02
CA ASN A 8 2.77 -13.78 11.79
C ASN A 8 1.66 -13.71 10.72
N LEU A 9 1.42 -12.56 10.10
CA LEU A 9 0.52 -12.43 8.96
C LEU A 9 1.26 -12.76 7.64
N ILE A 10 0.79 -13.76 6.91
CA ILE A 10 1.35 -14.14 5.60
C ILE A 10 0.56 -13.45 4.47
N ILE A 11 1.21 -12.53 3.77
CA ILE A 11 0.68 -11.81 2.61
C ILE A 11 1.11 -12.56 1.33
N GLY A 12 0.14 -12.79 0.44
CA GLY A 12 0.33 -13.56 -0.80
C GLY A 12 -0.18 -15.00 -0.76
N GLU A 13 -0.70 -15.46 0.38
CA GLU A 13 -1.31 -16.78 0.54
C GLU A 13 -2.68 -16.70 1.23
N GLY A 14 -3.54 -17.68 0.92
CA GLY A 14 -4.86 -17.81 1.54
C GLY A 14 -5.85 -16.73 1.12
N MET A 15 -6.62 -16.21 2.09
CA MET A 15 -7.54 -15.10 1.86
C MET A 15 -6.78 -13.79 1.61
N PRO A 16 -7.26 -12.91 0.71
CA PRO A 16 -6.81 -11.53 0.65
C PRO A 16 -6.89 -10.87 2.03
N LYS A 17 -5.85 -10.11 2.37
CA LYS A 17 -5.75 -9.44 3.67
C LYS A 17 -6.49 -8.10 3.64
N ILE A 18 -7.19 -7.79 4.71
CA ILE A 18 -7.99 -6.58 4.88
C ILE A 18 -7.10 -5.47 5.44
N ILE A 19 -6.99 -4.38 4.69
CA ILE A 19 -6.30 -3.16 5.12
C ILE A 19 -7.35 -2.10 5.45
N VAL A 20 -7.23 -1.47 6.60
CA VAL A 20 -8.03 -0.28 6.96
C VAL A 20 -7.11 0.92 7.19
N SER A 21 -7.59 2.12 6.88
CA SER A 21 -6.77 3.34 6.92
C SER A 21 -7.20 4.26 8.07
N LEU A 22 -6.27 4.58 8.97
CA LEU A 22 -6.42 5.60 10.01
C LEU A 22 -6.04 6.97 9.44
N MET A 23 -6.87 8.00 9.69
CA MET A 23 -6.84 9.30 8.99
C MET A 23 -6.92 10.52 9.93
N GLY A 24 -6.58 10.35 11.22
CA GLY A 24 -6.59 11.42 12.20
C GLY A 24 -5.76 12.65 11.80
N ARG A 25 -6.34 13.85 11.98
CA ARG A 25 -5.74 15.14 11.56
C ARG A 25 -4.72 15.69 12.55
N ASP A 26 -4.79 15.26 13.81
CA ASP A 26 -3.93 15.68 14.91
C ASP A 26 -3.69 14.50 15.87
N ILE A 27 -2.82 14.70 16.88
CA ILE A 27 -2.44 13.60 17.78
C ILE A 27 -3.62 13.05 18.61
N ASN A 28 -4.62 13.89 18.91
CA ASN A 28 -5.76 13.49 19.71
C ASN A 28 -6.71 12.61 18.89
N SER A 29 -7.00 13.03 17.66
CA SER A 29 -7.79 12.24 16.69
C SER A 29 -7.10 10.95 16.29
N VAL A 30 -5.77 10.96 16.06
CA VAL A 30 -4.98 9.73 15.83
C VAL A 30 -5.14 8.74 16.99
N LYS A 31 -5.00 9.22 18.25
CA LYS A 31 -5.19 8.37 19.43
C LYS A 31 -6.62 7.84 19.54
N ALA A 32 -7.62 8.68 19.30
CA ALA A 32 -9.02 8.29 19.37
C ALA A 32 -9.37 7.23 18.32
N GLU A 33 -8.95 7.43 17.06
CA GLU A 33 -9.15 6.46 15.98
C GLU A 33 -8.41 5.15 16.24
N ALA A 34 -7.15 5.22 16.70
CA ALA A 34 -6.36 4.03 17.03
C ALA A 34 -7.04 3.18 18.11
N LEU A 35 -7.63 3.82 19.14
CA LEU A 35 -8.40 3.12 20.17
C LEU A 35 -9.69 2.51 19.61
N ALA A 36 -10.45 3.26 18.79
CA ALA A 36 -11.68 2.76 18.19
C ALA A 36 -11.44 1.57 17.26
N TYR A 37 -10.32 1.57 16.52
CA TYR A 37 -10.01 0.52 15.55
C TYR A 37 -9.61 -0.81 16.22
N ARG A 38 -9.21 -0.80 17.50
CA ARG A 38 -8.93 -2.05 18.25
C ARG A 38 -10.10 -3.02 18.28
N GLU A 39 -11.33 -2.50 18.18
CA GLU A 39 -12.54 -3.31 18.21
C GLU A 39 -12.95 -3.82 16.82
N ALA A 40 -12.36 -3.27 15.75
CA ALA A 40 -12.62 -3.71 14.38
C ALA A 40 -11.74 -4.91 14.01
N THR A 41 -12.24 -5.78 13.12
CA THR A 41 -11.49 -6.93 12.60
C THR A 41 -10.88 -6.58 11.25
N PHE A 42 -9.55 -6.53 11.18
CA PHE A 42 -8.76 -6.34 9.97
C PHE A 42 -7.37 -6.95 10.16
N ASP A 43 -6.60 -7.08 9.07
CA ASP A 43 -5.30 -7.74 9.08
C ASP A 43 -4.13 -6.75 9.16
N ILE A 44 -4.26 -5.58 8.51
CA ILE A 44 -3.20 -4.57 8.41
C ILE A 44 -3.81 -3.20 8.69
N LEU A 45 -3.14 -2.40 9.52
CA LEU A 45 -3.46 -1.00 9.69
C LEU A 45 -2.58 -0.16 8.76
N GLU A 46 -3.19 0.63 7.89
CA GLU A 46 -2.53 1.72 7.19
C GLU A 46 -2.71 3.02 7.98
N TRP A 47 -1.63 3.73 8.26
CA TRP A 47 -1.73 5.12 8.67
C TRP A 47 -1.56 6.03 7.45
N ARG A 48 -2.60 6.79 7.12
CA ARG A 48 -2.60 7.79 6.05
C ARG A 48 -2.07 9.12 6.59
N VAL A 49 -0.75 9.23 6.58
CA VAL A 49 0.03 10.33 7.13
C VAL A 49 -0.31 11.66 6.46
N ASP A 50 -0.69 11.63 5.19
CA ASP A 50 -1.09 12.84 4.45
C ASP A 50 -2.36 13.50 5.01
N HIS A 51 -3.19 12.82 5.82
CA HIS A 51 -4.29 13.49 6.53
C HIS A 51 -3.84 14.23 7.79
N PHE A 52 -2.64 13.95 8.31
CA PHE A 52 -2.11 14.57 9.51
C PHE A 52 -1.63 16.00 9.22
N MET A 53 -2.03 16.97 10.03
CA MET A 53 -1.78 18.39 9.73
C MET A 53 -0.35 18.84 10.08
N ASP A 54 0.28 18.21 11.09
CA ASP A 54 1.62 18.61 11.58
C ASP A 54 2.75 17.77 10.96
N ILE A 55 2.70 17.56 9.64
CA ILE A 55 3.74 16.77 8.94
C ILE A 55 5.07 17.51 8.77
N ALA A 56 5.10 18.83 8.99
CA ALA A 56 6.32 19.63 8.90
C ALA A 56 7.33 19.25 10.00
N SER A 57 6.84 18.70 11.11
CA SER A 57 7.63 18.21 12.22
C SER A 57 7.75 16.69 12.15
N THR A 58 8.91 16.19 11.75
CA THR A 58 9.22 14.74 11.80
C THR A 58 8.99 14.17 13.20
N GLN A 59 9.30 14.93 14.26
CA GLN A 59 9.06 14.51 15.63
C GLN A 59 7.56 14.32 15.94
N SER A 60 6.70 15.19 15.40
CA SER A 60 5.25 15.08 15.57
C SER A 60 4.72 13.85 14.84
N VAL A 61 5.20 13.59 13.62
CA VAL A 61 4.86 12.38 12.85
C VAL A 61 5.27 11.11 13.61
N LEU A 62 6.50 11.05 14.13
CA LEU A 62 6.96 9.89 14.89
C LEU A 62 6.22 9.71 16.23
N THR A 63 5.80 10.81 16.86
CA THR A 63 4.98 10.76 18.07
C THR A 63 3.60 10.17 17.78
N ALA A 64 3.00 10.52 16.64
CA ALA A 64 1.75 9.92 16.17
C ALA A 64 1.92 8.44 15.81
N ALA A 65 2.97 8.07 15.06
CA ALA A 65 3.29 6.67 14.76
C ALA A 65 3.43 5.82 16.03
N ARG A 66 4.11 6.36 17.05
CA ARG A 66 4.29 5.70 18.35
C ARG A 66 2.95 5.50 19.06
N ALA A 67 2.09 6.52 19.07
CA ALA A 67 0.76 6.39 19.66
C ALA A 67 -0.09 5.28 19.00
N ILE A 68 0.00 5.13 17.68
CA ILE A 68 -0.65 4.05 16.93
C ILE A 68 -0.04 2.69 17.32
N ARG A 69 1.29 2.59 17.31
CA ARG A 69 2.01 1.35 17.67
C ARG A 69 1.69 0.90 19.10
N ASP A 70 1.69 1.82 20.05
CA ASP A 70 1.41 1.50 21.46
C ASP A 70 -0.04 1.03 21.66
N ALA A 71 -0.98 1.57 20.88
CA ALA A 71 -2.39 1.14 20.92
C ALA A 71 -2.61 -0.25 20.28
N MET A 72 -1.82 -0.61 19.27
CA MET A 72 -1.94 -1.84 18.48
C MET A 72 -0.56 -2.49 18.25
N PRO A 73 0.05 -3.07 19.32
CA PRO A 73 1.43 -3.55 19.27
C PRO A 73 1.63 -4.72 18.31
N ASP A 74 0.63 -5.58 18.13
CA ASP A 74 0.75 -6.83 17.36
C ASP A 74 0.24 -6.72 15.91
N ILE A 75 -0.37 -5.60 15.54
CA ILE A 75 -0.92 -5.38 14.21
C ILE A 75 0.19 -4.93 13.24
N PRO A 76 0.31 -5.54 12.04
CA PRO A 76 1.13 -4.99 10.95
C PRO A 76 0.75 -3.54 10.63
N LEU A 77 1.72 -2.63 10.74
CA LEU A 77 1.53 -1.20 10.52
C LEU A 77 2.20 -0.78 9.20
N LEU A 78 1.40 -0.29 8.27
CA LEU A 78 1.80 0.32 7.01
C LEU A 78 1.78 1.85 7.15
N PHE A 79 2.94 2.48 6.96
CA PHE A 79 3.06 3.94 6.89
C PHE A 79 2.88 4.42 5.45
N THR A 80 1.85 5.24 5.20
CA THR A 80 1.53 5.74 3.87
C THR A 80 1.41 7.26 3.91
N PHE A 81 2.33 7.96 3.26
CA PHE A 81 2.09 9.33 2.83
C PHE A 81 1.64 9.29 1.37
N ARG A 82 0.35 9.52 1.10
CA ARG A 82 -0.16 9.64 -0.27
C ARG A 82 0.08 11.07 -0.74
N SER A 83 0.80 11.26 -1.84
CA SER A 83 0.99 12.60 -2.39
C SER A 83 -0.29 13.11 -3.05
N ALA A 84 -0.51 14.44 -3.04
CA ALA A 84 -1.61 15.05 -3.78
C ALA A 84 -1.59 14.70 -5.29
N LYS A 85 -0.41 14.43 -5.87
CA LYS A 85 -0.27 13.99 -7.27
C LYS A 85 -0.93 12.64 -7.52
N GLU A 86 -0.93 11.77 -6.50
CA GLU A 86 -1.59 10.47 -6.51
C GLU A 86 -2.87 10.47 -5.66
N GLY A 87 -3.52 11.64 -5.47
CA GLY A 87 -4.84 11.74 -4.83
C GLY A 87 -4.86 11.80 -3.30
N GLY A 88 -3.75 12.16 -2.67
CA GLY A 88 -3.66 12.43 -1.22
C GLY A 88 -4.06 13.85 -0.83
N GLU A 89 -4.11 14.11 0.48
CA GLU A 89 -4.68 15.35 1.01
C GLU A 89 -3.76 16.58 0.95
N GLN A 90 -2.44 16.37 0.80
CA GLN A 90 -1.48 17.46 0.85
C GLN A 90 -0.26 17.26 -0.05
N THR A 91 0.38 18.38 -0.39
CA THR A 91 1.61 18.41 -1.19
C THR A 91 2.81 18.72 -0.30
N ILE A 92 3.83 17.87 -0.36
CA ILE A 92 5.15 18.13 0.20
C ILE A 92 6.21 17.95 -0.88
N THR A 93 7.43 18.44 -0.61
CA THR A 93 8.55 18.22 -1.52
C THR A 93 8.96 16.74 -1.52
N THR A 94 9.53 16.26 -2.63
CA THR A 94 10.08 14.91 -2.71
C THR A 94 11.10 14.64 -1.60
N GLN A 95 11.95 15.61 -1.28
CA GLN A 95 12.94 15.47 -0.20
C GLN A 95 12.29 15.30 1.18
N HIS A 96 11.22 16.04 1.46
CA HIS A 96 10.50 15.89 2.71
C HIS A 96 9.76 14.54 2.77
N TYR A 97 9.15 14.09 1.67
CA TYR A 97 8.52 12.77 1.55
C TYR A 97 9.51 11.63 1.85
N LEU A 98 10.71 11.69 1.27
CA LEU A 98 11.77 10.70 1.50
C LEU A 98 12.28 10.77 2.94
N ALA A 99 12.44 11.96 3.51
CA ALA A 99 12.85 12.15 4.90
C ALA A 99 11.85 11.55 5.90
N LEU A 100 10.54 11.74 5.68
CA LEU A 100 9.50 11.14 6.53
C LEU A 100 9.48 9.61 6.43
N ASN A 101 9.62 9.05 5.23
CA ASN A 101 9.71 7.61 5.05
C ASN A 101 10.95 7.02 5.74
N ARG A 102 12.12 7.65 5.61
CA ARG A 102 13.35 7.21 6.29
C ARG A 102 13.21 7.29 7.80
N ALA A 103 12.65 8.39 8.33
CA ALA A 103 12.39 8.50 9.76
C ALA A 103 11.42 7.42 10.27
N ALA A 104 10.38 7.09 9.50
CA ALA A 104 9.48 5.99 9.84
C ALA A 104 10.22 4.64 9.87
N ILE A 105 11.05 4.36 8.86
CA ILE A 105 11.90 3.16 8.79
C ILE A 105 12.82 3.07 10.02
N ASP A 106 13.57 4.13 10.32
CA ASP A 106 14.57 4.16 11.41
C ASP A 106 13.95 4.00 12.80
N SER A 107 12.69 4.40 12.94
CA SER A 107 12.01 4.41 14.24
C SER A 107 11.72 3.03 14.81
N GLY A 108 11.70 1.99 13.96
CA GLY A 108 11.25 0.64 14.31
C GLY A 108 9.77 0.55 14.70
N LEU A 109 8.98 1.61 14.44
CA LEU A 109 7.56 1.66 14.80
C LEU A 109 6.66 1.02 13.76
N VAL A 110 7.09 0.97 12.50
CA VAL A 110 6.29 0.52 11.35
C VAL A 110 6.90 -0.75 10.76
N ASP A 111 6.06 -1.59 10.19
CA ASP A 111 6.50 -2.84 9.57
C ASP A 111 6.67 -2.70 8.05
N MET A 112 5.94 -1.75 7.47
CA MET A 112 5.88 -1.52 6.04
C MET A 112 5.79 -0.01 5.76
N ILE A 113 6.30 0.39 4.60
CA ILE A 113 6.06 1.74 4.04
C ILE A 113 5.41 1.64 2.65
N ASP A 114 4.60 2.64 2.29
CA ASP A 114 4.12 2.85 0.92
C ASP A 114 5.02 3.84 0.18
N LEU A 115 5.59 3.38 -0.93
CA LEU A 115 6.54 4.15 -1.75
C LEU A 115 5.98 4.36 -3.16
N GLU A 116 5.67 5.60 -3.53
CA GLU A 116 5.10 5.90 -4.86
C GLU A 116 6.14 5.68 -5.97
N LEU A 117 5.80 4.84 -6.96
CA LEU A 117 6.68 4.45 -8.08
C LEU A 117 7.20 5.66 -8.85
N PHE A 118 6.36 6.67 -9.02
CA PHE A 118 6.67 7.87 -9.80
C PHE A 118 7.35 8.97 -8.98
N THR A 119 7.84 8.67 -7.78
CA THR A 119 8.74 9.57 -7.02
C THR A 119 10.04 9.84 -7.79
N GLY A 120 10.55 8.85 -8.52
CA GLY A 120 11.78 8.91 -9.32
C GLY A 120 12.67 7.69 -9.09
N ASP A 121 13.10 7.02 -10.16
CA ASP A 121 13.72 5.69 -10.08
C ASP A 121 14.93 5.62 -9.13
N ALA A 122 15.78 6.65 -9.12
CA ALA A 122 16.95 6.71 -8.22
C ALA A 122 16.56 6.81 -6.74
N ASP A 123 15.63 7.70 -6.40
CA ASP A 123 15.15 7.90 -5.03
C ASP A 123 14.35 6.69 -4.54
N VAL A 124 13.53 6.10 -5.43
CA VAL A 124 12.77 4.88 -5.15
C VAL A 124 13.73 3.75 -4.82
N LYS A 125 14.72 3.48 -5.68
CA LYS A 125 15.69 2.42 -5.44
C LYS A 125 16.46 2.64 -4.13
N ALA A 126 16.96 3.85 -3.90
CA ALA A 126 17.70 4.18 -2.68
C ALA A 126 16.85 3.97 -1.41
N THR A 127 15.55 4.30 -1.47
CA THR A 127 14.63 4.14 -0.33
C THR A 127 14.23 2.69 -0.11
N VAL A 128 14.08 1.90 -1.18
CA VAL A 128 13.87 0.44 -1.08
C VAL A 128 15.07 -0.22 -0.41
N ASP A 129 16.29 0.04 -0.92
CA ASP A 129 17.51 -0.52 -0.33
C ASP A 129 17.64 -0.13 1.16
N TYR A 130 17.26 1.11 1.51
CA TYR A 130 17.25 1.60 2.89
C TYR A 130 16.23 0.89 3.78
N ALA A 131 15.00 0.70 3.30
CA ALA A 131 13.95 -0.02 4.03
C ALA A 131 14.36 -1.47 4.31
N HIS A 132 14.89 -2.16 3.29
CA HIS A 132 15.35 -3.54 3.41
C HIS A 132 16.52 -3.69 4.38
N ALA A 133 17.46 -2.74 4.40
CA ALA A 133 18.56 -2.73 5.35
C ALA A 133 18.10 -2.63 6.83
N HIS A 134 16.88 -2.13 7.06
CA HIS A 134 16.27 -1.99 8.39
C HIS A 134 15.13 -2.99 8.63
N ASN A 135 14.99 -4.02 7.78
CA ASN A 135 13.94 -5.04 7.86
C ASN A 135 12.50 -4.48 7.75
N VAL A 136 12.31 -3.40 7.00
CA VAL A 136 11.00 -2.82 6.69
C VAL A 136 10.63 -3.18 5.26
N TYR A 137 9.42 -3.68 5.01
CA TYR A 137 8.96 -4.03 3.67
C TYR A 137 8.40 -2.82 2.93
N VAL A 138 8.44 -2.87 1.60
CA VAL A 138 7.97 -1.78 0.72
C VAL A 138 6.77 -2.22 -0.10
N VAL A 139 5.64 -1.54 0.15
CA VAL A 139 4.48 -1.53 -0.74
C VAL A 139 4.72 -0.43 -1.78
N MET A 140 5.25 -0.80 -2.95
CA MET A 140 5.49 0.19 -4.00
C MET A 140 4.20 0.44 -4.78
N SER A 141 3.78 1.69 -4.89
CA SER A 141 2.42 2.01 -5.28
C SER A 141 2.34 2.95 -6.49
N ASN A 142 1.22 2.88 -7.21
CA ASN A 142 0.84 3.86 -8.21
C ASN A 142 -0.68 4.03 -8.23
N HIS A 143 -1.14 5.27 -8.35
CA HIS A 143 -2.56 5.60 -8.42
C HIS A 143 -2.88 6.44 -9.65
N ASP A 144 -3.98 6.11 -10.32
CA ASP A 144 -4.60 6.93 -11.35
C ASP A 144 -6.04 7.26 -10.93
N PHE A 145 -6.25 8.48 -10.46
CA PHE A 145 -7.55 8.95 -9.98
C PHE A 145 -8.48 9.44 -11.09
N HIS A 146 -8.03 9.44 -12.34
CA HIS A 146 -8.79 9.99 -13.47
C HIS A 146 -9.30 8.93 -14.44
N GLN A 147 -8.51 7.88 -14.65
CA GLN A 147 -8.83 6.86 -15.65
C GLN A 147 -8.22 5.50 -15.30
N THR A 148 -8.52 4.51 -16.15
CA THR A 148 -7.91 3.19 -16.13
C THR A 148 -6.99 3.03 -17.33
N PRO A 149 -5.66 2.89 -17.12
CA PRO A 149 -4.73 2.57 -18.20
C PRO A 149 -5.07 1.21 -18.85
N SER A 150 -4.46 0.92 -20.00
CA SER A 150 -4.58 -0.40 -20.61
C SER A 150 -4.03 -1.49 -19.69
N ALA A 151 -4.50 -2.72 -19.87
CA ALA A 151 -4.02 -3.85 -19.07
C ALA A 151 -2.50 -4.05 -19.22
N GLU A 152 -1.98 -3.91 -20.44
CA GLU A 152 -0.55 -3.98 -20.74
C GLU A 152 0.27 -2.93 -19.98
N GLU A 153 -0.24 -1.69 -19.91
CA GLU A 153 0.42 -0.61 -19.17
C GLU A 153 0.43 -0.87 -17.66
N MET A 154 -0.68 -1.36 -17.11
CA MET A 154 -0.76 -1.74 -15.69
C MET A 154 0.22 -2.88 -15.37
N VAL A 155 0.25 -3.93 -16.20
CA VAL A 155 1.22 -5.03 -16.09
C VAL A 155 2.66 -4.50 -16.17
N ARG A 156 2.95 -3.60 -17.10
CA ARG A 156 4.28 -2.98 -17.24
C ARG A 156 4.69 -2.22 -15.97
N ARG A 157 3.79 -1.43 -15.39
CA ARG A 157 4.05 -0.69 -14.14
C ARG A 157 4.30 -1.63 -12.96
N LEU A 158 3.46 -2.65 -12.77
CA LEU A 158 3.63 -3.63 -11.70
C LEU A 158 4.95 -4.42 -11.84
N ARG A 159 5.33 -4.80 -13.06
CA ARG A 159 6.64 -5.41 -13.33
C ARG A 159 7.81 -4.46 -13.05
N LYS A 160 7.65 -3.17 -13.38
CA LYS A 160 8.65 -2.15 -13.02
C LYS A 160 8.84 -2.07 -11.51
N MET A 161 7.76 -2.12 -10.73
CA MET A 161 7.84 -2.15 -9.26
C MET A 161 8.60 -3.38 -8.75
N GLN A 162 8.34 -4.58 -9.31
CA GLN A 162 9.13 -5.78 -8.98
C GLN A 162 10.62 -5.58 -9.27
N ALA A 163 10.96 -5.02 -10.44
CA ALA A 163 12.34 -4.79 -10.85
C ALA A 163 13.06 -3.75 -9.98
N LEU A 164 12.33 -2.79 -9.41
CA LEU A 164 12.84 -1.81 -8.46
C LEU A 164 12.89 -2.32 -7.01
N GLY A 165 12.55 -3.59 -6.78
CA GLY A 165 12.70 -4.25 -5.48
C GLY A 165 11.48 -4.14 -4.56
N ALA A 166 10.31 -3.69 -5.03
CA ALA A 166 9.09 -3.68 -4.24
C ALA A 166 8.78 -5.06 -3.66
N ASP A 167 8.44 -5.17 -2.38
CA ASP A 167 7.98 -6.44 -1.80
C ASP A 167 6.54 -6.73 -2.25
N ILE A 168 5.72 -5.69 -2.35
CA ILE A 168 4.33 -5.76 -2.77
C ILE A 168 4.04 -4.63 -3.78
N PRO A 169 4.07 -4.90 -5.10
CA PRO A 169 3.56 -3.98 -6.10
C PRO A 169 2.07 -3.67 -5.92
N LYS A 170 1.70 -2.40 -5.99
CA LYS A 170 0.33 -1.92 -5.77
C LYS A 170 -0.11 -0.96 -6.88
N ILE A 171 -1.29 -1.18 -7.46
CA ILE A 171 -1.90 -0.22 -8.39
C ILE A 171 -3.38 0.01 -8.09
N ALA A 172 -3.81 1.27 -8.10
CA ALA A 172 -5.20 1.67 -7.97
C ALA A 172 -5.61 2.59 -9.12
N VAL A 173 -6.72 2.29 -9.79
CA VAL A 173 -7.14 3.00 -11.01
C VAL A 173 -8.61 3.40 -10.94
N MET A 174 -8.98 4.50 -11.60
CA MET A 174 -10.35 5.00 -11.63
C MET A 174 -11.11 4.44 -12.85
N PRO A 175 -12.14 3.61 -12.67
CA PRO A 175 -12.96 3.18 -13.79
C PRO A 175 -13.81 4.36 -14.29
N GLN A 176 -13.82 4.58 -15.59
CA GLN A 176 -14.76 5.45 -16.29
C GLN A 176 -15.92 4.63 -16.91
N SER A 177 -15.80 3.30 -16.86
CA SER A 177 -16.81 2.35 -17.29
C SER A 177 -16.68 1.01 -16.57
N LYS A 178 -17.72 0.18 -16.66
CA LYS A 178 -17.65 -1.23 -16.26
C LYS A 178 -16.60 -2.04 -17.03
N HIS A 179 -16.27 -1.64 -18.26
CA HIS A 179 -15.22 -2.29 -19.04
C HIS A 179 -13.85 -2.09 -18.40
N ASP A 180 -13.59 -0.90 -17.85
CA ASP A 180 -12.34 -0.60 -17.16
C ASP A 180 -12.13 -1.49 -15.94
N VAL A 181 -13.20 -1.84 -15.24
CA VAL A 181 -13.14 -2.81 -14.14
C VAL A 181 -12.63 -4.17 -14.65
N LEU A 182 -13.13 -4.62 -15.81
CA LEU A 182 -12.65 -5.86 -16.44
C LEU A 182 -11.20 -5.74 -16.92
N THR A 183 -10.80 -4.57 -17.42
CA THR A 183 -9.41 -4.27 -17.81
C THR A 183 -8.45 -4.41 -16.63
N LEU A 184 -8.83 -3.88 -15.45
CA LEU A 184 -8.05 -4.04 -14.22
C LEU A 184 -7.96 -5.52 -13.79
N LEU A 185 -9.09 -6.24 -13.79
CA LEU A 185 -9.10 -7.67 -13.45
C LEU A 185 -8.24 -8.50 -14.42
N THR A 186 -8.25 -8.15 -15.70
CA THR A 186 -7.42 -8.78 -16.74
C THR A 186 -5.93 -8.57 -16.45
N ALA A 187 -5.50 -7.34 -16.16
CA ALA A 187 -4.11 -7.05 -15.80
C ALA A 187 -3.68 -7.78 -14.52
N THR A 188 -4.58 -7.85 -13.54
CA THR A 188 -4.35 -8.54 -12.26
C THR A 188 -4.09 -10.03 -12.49
N LEU A 189 -4.95 -10.68 -13.27
CA LEU A 189 -4.83 -12.10 -13.60
C LEU A 189 -3.55 -12.38 -14.41
N GLU A 190 -3.25 -11.52 -15.40
CA GLU A 190 -2.04 -11.67 -16.21
C GLU A 190 -0.78 -11.55 -15.35
N MET A 191 -0.70 -10.53 -14.48
CA MET A 191 0.41 -10.38 -13.54
C MET A 191 0.60 -11.61 -12.70
N GLN A 192 -0.46 -12.09 -12.06
CA GLN A 192 -0.42 -13.24 -11.17
C GLN A 192 0.02 -14.53 -11.89
N GLN A 193 -0.51 -14.81 -13.08
CA GLN A 193 -0.23 -16.07 -13.78
C GLN A 193 1.13 -16.10 -14.48
N ARG A 194 1.63 -14.95 -14.92
CA ARG A 194 2.79 -14.90 -15.84
C ARG A 194 4.03 -14.24 -15.26
N TYR A 195 3.91 -13.28 -14.36
CA TYR A 195 5.02 -12.38 -14.02
C TYR A 195 5.28 -12.21 -12.52
N ALA A 196 4.25 -12.35 -11.68
CA ALA A 196 4.34 -12.11 -10.25
C ALA A 196 5.16 -13.20 -9.58
N ASP A 197 6.32 -12.81 -9.06
CA ASP A 197 7.16 -13.63 -8.19
C ASP A 197 6.86 -13.36 -6.71
N ARG A 198 6.00 -12.39 -6.40
CA ARG A 198 5.64 -11.89 -5.06
C ARG A 198 4.18 -11.37 -5.04
N PRO A 199 3.59 -11.03 -3.87
CA PRO A 199 2.20 -10.60 -3.77
C PRO A 199 1.99 -9.28 -4.51
N VAL A 200 0.80 -9.08 -5.09
CA VAL A 200 0.42 -7.82 -5.75
C VAL A 200 -0.93 -7.34 -5.20
N ILE A 201 -1.11 -6.02 -5.13
CA ILE A 201 -2.37 -5.38 -4.74
C ILE A 201 -2.90 -4.59 -5.93
N THR A 202 -4.13 -4.87 -6.34
CA THR A 202 -4.76 -4.20 -7.48
C THR A 202 -6.18 -3.83 -7.12
N MET A 203 -6.61 -2.64 -7.48
CA MET A 203 -7.98 -2.22 -7.20
C MET A 203 -8.52 -1.23 -8.23
N SER A 204 -9.76 -1.46 -8.64
CA SER A 204 -10.57 -0.47 -9.33
C SER A 204 -11.29 0.37 -8.28
N MET A 205 -11.19 1.69 -8.38
CA MET A 205 -11.78 2.64 -7.45
C MET A 205 -13.28 2.86 -7.72
N ALA A 206 -13.89 3.71 -6.89
CA ALA A 206 -15.30 4.06 -6.91
C ALA A 206 -16.27 2.87 -6.71
N LYS A 207 -17.58 3.18 -6.77
CA LYS A 207 -18.65 2.20 -6.60
C LYS A 207 -18.60 1.09 -7.65
N GLU A 208 -18.29 1.44 -8.90
CA GLU A 208 -18.24 0.48 -10.01
C GLU A 208 -17.13 -0.57 -9.82
N GLY A 209 -16.00 -0.18 -9.23
CA GLY A 209 -14.85 -1.05 -9.01
C GLY A 209 -14.96 -1.99 -7.80
N VAL A 210 -16.05 -1.94 -7.02
CA VAL A 210 -16.17 -2.68 -5.74
C VAL A 210 -15.90 -4.18 -5.89
N ILE A 211 -16.28 -4.77 -7.03
CA ILE A 211 -16.07 -6.20 -7.29
C ILE A 211 -14.58 -6.59 -7.30
N SER A 212 -13.70 -5.67 -7.71
CA SER A 212 -12.25 -5.89 -7.69
C SER A 212 -11.68 -6.05 -6.27
N ARG A 213 -12.37 -5.50 -5.25
CA ARG A 213 -11.97 -5.57 -3.84
C ARG A 213 -12.45 -6.84 -3.14
N LEU A 214 -13.47 -7.49 -3.70
CA LEU A 214 -14.08 -8.71 -3.14
C LEU A 214 -13.53 -9.99 -3.79
N GLN A 215 -13.06 -9.90 -5.04
CA GLN A 215 -12.69 -11.08 -5.84
C GLN A 215 -11.21 -11.45 -5.81
N GLY A 216 -10.38 -10.82 -4.96
CA GLY A 216 -8.94 -11.09 -4.92
C GLY A 216 -8.59 -12.59 -4.82
N LYS A 217 -9.38 -13.38 -4.07
CA LYS A 217 -9.21 -14.85 -3.97
C LYS A 217 -9.58 -15.61 -5.25
N CYS A 218 -10.61 -15.15 -5.97
CA CYS A 218 -11.13 -15.83 -7.15
C CYS A 218 -10.12 -15.76 -8.31
N LEU A 219 -9.41 -14.64 -8.42
CA LEU A 219 -8.28 -14.51 -9.34
C LEU A 219 -7.06 -15.31 -8.83
N ALA A 220 -6.83 -15.37 -7.51
CA ALA A 220 -5.71 -16.06 -6.88
C ALA A 220 -5.61 -17.59 -7.11
N LEU A 221 -6.67 -18.25 -7.59
CA LEU A 221 -6.68 -19.71 -7.79
C LEU A 221 -6.42 -20.09 -9.26
N PRO A 222 -5.49 -21.01 -9.56
CA PRO A 222 -5.53 -21.69 -10.85
C PRO A 222 -6.83 -22.52 -10.90
N PRO A 223 -7.64 -22.45 -11.98
CA PRO A 223 -8.76 -23.35 -12.15
C PRO A 223 -8.22 -24.78 -12.29
N ARG A 224 -8.23 -25.55 -11.20
CA ARG A 224 -8.16 -27.00 -11.31
C ARG A 224 -9.58 -27.48 -11.62
N LEU A 225 -9.88 -27.65 -12.90
CA LEU A 225 -10.91 -28.59 -13.31
C LEU A 225 -10.42 -29.98 -12.86
N ALA A 226 -10.93 -30.44 -11.73
CA ALA A 226 -10.95 -31.86 -11.45
C ALA A 226 -11.86 -32.50 -12.51
N ARG A 227 -11.25 -33.18 -13.48
CA ARG A 227 -11.90 -34.28 -14.17
C ARG A 227 -11.70 -35.54 -13.35
#